data_AF-A0A9P9BGY2-F1
#
_entry.id   AF-A0A9P9BGY2-F1
#
_cell.length_a   1.000
_cell.length_b   1.000
_cell.length_c   1.000
_cell.angle_alpha   90.00
_cell.angle_beta   90.00
_cell.angle_gamma   90.00
#
_symmetry.space_group_name_H-M   'P 1'
#
loop_
_entity.id
_entity.type
_entity.pdbx_description
1 polymer ?
#
loop_
_entity_poly.entity_id
_entity_poly.type
_entity_poly.pdbx_seq_one_letter_code
_entity_poly.pdbx_strand_id
1 'polypeptide(L)'
;MLRSYSLISTDETGAVLGMHSLVQLSTRKWLSAEDRTDPCKEQFVHRMAREFPSGDYSNWAKCRALFAHVEGALNHRPKSRKLLGEWAQVLYNGSGYAQSQGRYRLAEKMAKQSRDA
;
A
#
# COMPACT_ATOMS: atom_id res chain seq x y z
N MET A 1 -22.09 13.34 -6.71
CA MET A 1 -21.27 14.51 -7.07
C MET A 1 -19.91 14.13 -7.67
N LEU A 2 -19.05 13.31 -7.04
CA LEU A 2 -17.74 12.97 -7.67
C LEU A 2 -17.85 12.08 -8.92
N ARG A 3 -18.73 11.06 -8.91
CA ARG A 3 -19.00 10.21 -10.08
C ARG A 3 -19.66 10.97 -11.23
N SER A 4 -20.57 11.90 -10.93
CA SER A 4 -21.27 12.71 -11.94
C SER A 4 -20.34 13.66 -12.69
N TYR A 5 -19.19 14.02 -12.11
CA TYR A 5 -18.15 14.82 -12.76
C TYR A 5 -17.00 13.97 -13.34
N SER A 6 -17.15 12.65 -13.43
CA SER A 6 -16.10 11.73 -13.91
C SER A 6 -14.76 11.83 -13.16
N LEU A 7 -14.79 12.33 -11.92
CA LEU A 7 -13.60 12.46 -11.08
C LEU A 7 -13.20 11.13 -10.42
N ILE A 8 -14.17 10.25 -10.20
CA ILE A 8 -13.96 8.89 -9.73
C ILE A 8 -14.79 7.91 -10.56
N SER A 9 -14.27 6.70 -10.76
CA SER A 9 -14.97 5.56 -11.34
C SER A 9 -15.18 4.48 -10.28
N THR A 10 -16.05 3.50 -10.57
CA THR A 10 -16.20 2.32 -9.73
C THR A 10 -16.26 1.04 -10.52
N ASP A 11 -15.87 -0.04 -9.87
CA ASP A 11 -16.13 -1.39 -10.35
C ASP A 11 -17.63 -1.75 -10.27
N GLU A 12 -17.98 -2.92 -10.79
CA GLU A 12 -19.36 -3.43 -10.85
C GLU A 12 -19.98 -3.59 -9.45
N THR A 13 -19.16 -3.88 -8.43
CA THR A 13 -19.64 -4.02 -7.05
C THR A 13 -19.76 -2.68 -6.32
N GLY A 14 -19.18 -1.61 -6.87
CA GLY A 14 -19.11 -0.30 -6.23
C GLY A 14 -18.13 -0.22 -5.05
N ALA A 15 -17.45 -1.31 -4.71
CA ALA A 15 -16.54 -1.40 -3.57
C ALA A 15 -15.15 -0.83 -3.87
N VAL A 16 -14.74 -0.80 -5.14
CA VAL A 16 -13.45 -0.27 -5.57
C VAL A 16 -13.65 1.07 -6.26
N LEU A 17 -12.98 2.10 -5.75
CA LEU A 17 -12.97 3.43 -6.36
C LEU A 17 -11.73 3.61 -7.22
N GLY A 18 -11.93 3.85 -8.52
CA GLY A 18 -10.89 4.37 -9.40
C GLY A 18 -10.83 5.89 -9.29
N MET A 19 -9.63 6.45 -9.26
CA MET A 19 -9.44 7.91 -9.21
C MET A 19 -8.91 8.41 -10.54
N HIS A 20 -9.56 9.43 -11.13
CA HIS A 20 -9.10 10.04 -12.37
C HIS A 20 -7.69 10.63 -12.22
N SER A 21 -6.87 10.55 -13.27
CA SER A 21 -5.45 10.96 -13.23
C SER A 21 -5.25 12.42 -12.80
N LEU A 22 -6.14 13.32 -13.24
CA LEU A 22 -6.15 14.73 -12.81
C LEU A 22 -6.43 14.89 -11.32
N VAL A 23 -7.34 14.09 -10.75
CA VAL A 23 -7.62 14.13 -9.31
C VAL A 23 -6.39 13.66 -8.54
N GLN A 24 -5.78 12.55 -8.96
CA GLN A 24 -4.55 12.06 -8.34
C GLN A 24 -3.44 13.12 -8.37
N LEU A 25 -3.25 13.79 -9.52
CA LEU A 25 -2.24 14.83 -9.68
C LEU A 25 -2.51 16.03 -8.78
N SER A 26 -3.76 16.54 -8.78
CA SER A 26 -4.16 17.68 -7.96
C SER A 26 -4.03 17.36 -6.47
N THR A 27 -4.44 16.16 -6.03
CA THR A 27 -4.27 15.72 -4.64
C THR A 27 -2.80 15.66 -4.24
N ARG A 28 -1.90 15.15 -5.09
CA ARG A 28 -0.46 15.15 -4.80
C ARG A 28 0.10 16.56 -4.65
N LYS A 29 -0.26 17.48 -5.54
CA LYS A 29 0.16 18.89 -5.46
C LYS A 29 -0.35 19.55 -4.17
N TRP A 30 -1.61 19.32 -3.83
CA TRP A 30 -2.21 19.85 -2.61
C TRP A 30 -1.57 19.28 -1.34
N LEU A 31 -1.33 17.97 -1.25
CA LEU A 31 -0.64 17.36 -0.11
C LEU A 31 0.78 17.91 0.08
N SER A 32 1.46 18.27 -1.01
CA SER A 32 2.78 18.91 -0.95
C SER A 32 2.70 20.36 -0.49
N ALA A 33 1.70 21.12 -0.95
CA ALA A 33 1.53 22.52 -0.59
C ALA A 33 1.17 22.70 0.89
N GLU A 34 0.42 21.76 1.45
CA GLU A 34 -0.07 21.80 2.84
C GLU A 34 0.84 21.04 3.83
N ASP A 35 2.00 20.53 3.39
CA ASP A 35 2.90 19.67 4.19
C ASP A 35 2.20 18.44 4.80
N ARG A 36 1.19 17.90 4.10
CA ARG A 36 0.39 16.75 4.55
C ARG A 36 0.84 15.43 3.95
N THR A 37 1.92 15.44 3.18
CA THR A 37 2.44 14.25 2.49
C THR A 37 2.86 13.18 3.49
N ASP A 38 3.64 13.54 4.50
CA ASP A 38 4.15 12.59 5.47
C ASP A 38 3.04 12.02 6.37
N PRO A 39 2.16 12.83 7.00
CA PRO A 39 1.00 12.31 7.74
C PRO A 39 0.13 11.35 6.92
N CYS A 40 -0.02 11.57 5.62
CA CYS A 40 -0.78 10.69 4.74
C CYS A 40 -0.06 9.35 4.52
N LYS A 41 1.27 9.35 4.36
CA LYS A 41 2.09 8.12 4.31
C LYS A 41 2.05 7.34 5.62
N GLU A 42 2.07 8.03 6.76
CA GLU A 42 1.97 7.38 8.08
C GLU A 42 0.64 6.65 8.22
N GLN A 43 -0.47 7.32 7.88
CA GLN A 43 -1.79 6.70 7.87
C GLN A 43 -1.88 5.54 6.88
N PHE A 44 -1.23 5.65 5.72
CA PHE A 44 -1.17 4.57 4.74
C PHE A 44 -0.48 3.32 5.32
N VAL A 45 0.70 3.46 5.94
CA VAL A 45 1.41 2.34 6.58
C VAL A 45 0.54 1.71 7.66
N HIS A 46 -0.06 2.52 8.53
CA HIS A 46 -0.91 2.02 9.61
C HIS A 46 -2.12 1.22 9.09
N ARG A 47 -2.77 1.69 8.01
CA ARG A 47 -3.87 0.96 7.36
C ARG A 47 -3.38 -0.33 6.72
N MET A 48 -2.25 -0.29 6.02
CA MET A 48 -1.68 -1.48 5.39
C MET A 48 -1.29 -2.55 6.43
N ALA A 49 -0.74 -2.17 7.58
CA ALA A 49 -0.39 -3.13 8.63
C ALA A 49 -1.63 -3.83 9.22
N ARG A 50 -2.77 -3.14 9.27
CA ARG A 50 -4.04 -3.72 9.72
C ARG A 50 -4.72 -4.57 8.65
N GLU A 51 -4.65 -4.15 7.39
CA GLU A 51 -5.46 -4.75 6.33
C GLU A 51 -4.71 -5.80 5.51
N PHE A 52 -3.38 -5.71 5.37
CA PHE A 52 -2.60 -6.60 4.52
C PHE A 52 -2.24 -7.90 5.27
N PRO A 53 -2.86 -9.02 4.89
CA PRO A 53 -2.74 -10.26 5.65
C PRO A 53 -1.43 -11.00 5.32
N SER A 54 -1.15 -12.07 6.06
CA SER A 54 -0.09 -13.03 5.73
C SER A 54 -0.30 -13.66 4.36
N GLY A 55 0.78 -14.16 3.75
CA GLY A 55 0.78 -14.77 2.41
C GLY A 55 0.10 -16.15 2.30
N ASP A 56 -0.65 -16.58 3.32
CA ASP A 56 -1.35 -17.86 3.37
C ASP A 56 -2.40 -17.98 2.25
N TYR A 57 -2.63 -19.20 1.76
CA TYR A 57 -3.53 -19.46 0.61
C TYR A 57 -4.93 -18.84 0.77
N SER A 58 -5.52 -18.95 1.96
CA SER A 58 -6.84 -18.37 2.28
C SER A 58 -6.89 -16.84 2.09
N ASN A 59 -5.75 -16.15 2.16
CA ASN A 59 -5.65 -14.71 2.07
C ASN A 59 -5.32 -14.20 0.66
N TRP A 60 -5.08 -15.07 -0.31
CA TRP A 60 -4.52 -14.70 -1.62
C TRP A 60 -5.34 -13.67 -2.39
N ALA A 61 -6.68 -13.72 -2.30
CA ALA A 61 -7.53 -12.74 -2.97
C ALA A 61 -7.26 -11.32 -2.43
N LYS A 62 -7.18 -11.16 -1.11
CA LYS A 62 -6.90 -9.88 -0.45
C LYS A 62 -5.46 -9.44 -0.68
N CYS A 63 -4.50 -10.37 -0.60
CA CYS A 63 -3.10 -10.08 -0.94
C CYS A 63 -2.99 -9.55 -2.37
N ARG A 64 -3.62 -10.22 -3.36
CA ARG A 64 -3.57 -9.82 -4.77
C ARG A 64 -4.10 -8.41 -4.99
N ALA A 65 -5.24 -8.08 -4.37
CA ALA A 65 -5.86 -6.76 -4.48
C ALA A 65 -4.98 -5.64 -3.90
N LEU A 66 -4.24 -5.94 -2.82
CA LEU A 66 -3.45 -4.94 -2.10
C LEU A 66 -1.96 -4.93 -2.47
N PHE A 67 -1.47 -5.91 -3.23
CA PHE A 67 -0.03 -6.12 -3.40
C PHE A 67 0.69 -4.95 -4.06
N ALA A 68 0.06 -4.30 -5.04
CA ALA A 68 0.62 -3.11 -5.69
C ALA A 68 0.89 -1.98 -4.69
N HIS A 69 0.10 -1.88 -3.63
CA HIS A 69 0.31 -0.91 -2.55
C HIS A 69 1.50 -1.29 -1.67
N VAL A 70 1.70 -2.58 -1.39
CA VAL A 70 2.87 -3.08 -0.65
C VAL A 70 4.16 -2.83 -1.44
N GLU A 71 4.14 -3.03 -2.76
CA GLU A 71 5.28 -2.70 -3.63
C GLU A 71 5.61 -1.19 -3.60
N GLY A 72 4.58 -0.34 -3.58
CA GLY A 72 4.75 1.10 -3.38
C GLY A 72 5.35 1.46 -2.01
N ALA A 73 4.93 0.76 -0.95
CA ALA A 73 5.41 0.96 0.42
C ALA A 73 6.91 0.64 0.57
N LEU A 74 7.42 -0.31 -0.21
CA LEU A 74 8.83 -0.73 -0.19
C LEU A 74 9.81 0.43 -0.47
N ASN A 75 9.38 1.43 -1.22
CA ASN A 75 10.21 2.60 -1.55
C ASN A 75 10.12 3.72 -0.51
N HIS A 76 9.36 3.52 0.57
CA HIS A 76 9.02 4.57 1.55
C HIS A 76 9.27 4.07 2.98
N ARG A 77 10.54 3.95 3.38
CA ARG A 77 10.93 3.57 4.74
C ARG A 77 10.54 4.69 5.73
N PRO A 78 9.71 4.42 6.76
CA PRO A 78 9.38 5.40 7.79
C PRO A 78 10.56 5.74 8.69
N LYS A 79 10.58 6.97 9.23
CA LYS A 79 11.57 7.41 10.24
C LYS A 79 11.10 7.14 11.68
N SER A 80 9.79 7.13 11.90
CA SER A 80 9.21 6.89 13.23
C SER A 80 9.33 5.42 13.63
N ARG A 81 9.87 5.16 14.83
CA ARG A 81 10.05 3.80 15.35
C ARG A 81 8.74 3.00 15.42
N LYS A 82 7.62 3.65 15.76
CA LYS A 82 6.30 3.01 15.80
C LYS A 82 5.89 2.53 14.40
N LEU A 83 6.00 3.41 13.41
CA LEU A 83 5.63 3.09 12.02
C LEU A 83 6.60 2.12 11.36
N LEU A 84 7.85 2.10 11.81
CA LEU A 84 8.88 1.20 11.30
C LEU A 84 8.52 -0.27 11.57
N GLY A 85 7.96 -0.57 12.75
CA GLY A 85 7.44 -1.91 13.06
C GLY A 85 6.23 -2.30 12.21
N GLU A 86 5.27 -1.39 12.03
CA GLU A 86 4.10 -1.61 11.16
C GLU A 86 4.51 -1.81 9.69
N TRP A 87 5.46 -1.02 9.21
CA TRP A 87 6.02 -1.14 7.87
C TRP A 87 6.78 -2.46 7.69
N ALA A 88 7.58 -2.86 8.68
CA ALA A 88 8.27 -4.15 8.68
C ALA A 88 7.27 -5.30 8.57
N GLN A 89 6.19 -5.27 9.35
CA GLN A 89 5.11 -6.27 9.29
C GLN A 89 4.50 -6.35 7.88
N VAL A 90 4.18 -5.20 7.27
CA VAL A 90 3.64 -5.14 5.90
C VAL A 90 4.59 -5.77 4.90
N LEU A 91 5.89 -5.48 4.99
CA LEU A 91 6.90 -6.06 4.10
C LEU A 91 7.14 -7.54 4.35
N TYR A 92 7.09 -7.99 5.61
CA TYR A 92 7.19 -9.41 5.94
C TYR A 92 6.04 -10.20 5.32
N ASN A 93 4.80 -9.75 5.53
CA ASN A 93 3.63 -10.34 4.91
C ASN A 93 3.73 -10.31 3.38
N GLY A 94 4.20 -9.17 2.83
CA GLY A 94 4.42 -8.99 1.41
C GLY A 94 5.43 -9.99 0.84
N SER A 95 6.50 -10.27 1.60
CA SER A 95 7.51 -11.23 1.21
C SER A 95 6.96 -12.65 1.10
N GLY A 96 6.10 -13.07 2.05
CA GLY A 96 5.45 -14.38 2.02
C GLY A 96 4.52 -14.53 0.81
N TYR A 97 3.74 -13.50 0.49
CA TYR A 97 2.90 -13.53 -0.72
C TYR A 97 3.75 -13.49 -2.00
N ALA A 98 4.80 -12.66 -2.06
CA ALA A 98 5.70 -12.63 -3.21
C ALA A 98 6.35 -14.00 -3.46
N GLN A 99 6.76 -14.69 -2.39
CA GLN A 99 7.31 -16.04 -2.46
C GLN A 99 6.27 -17.04 -2.99
N SER A 100 5.02 -16.97 -2.51
CA SER A 100 3.94 -17.86 -2.97
C SER A 100 3.57 -17.66 -4.44
N GLN A 101 3.80 -16.46 -4.98
CA GLN A 101 3.65 -16.15 -6.40
C GLN A 101 4.93 -16.39 -7.23
N GLY A 102 5.98 -17.00 -6.66
CA GLY A 102 7.25 -17.28 -7.36
C GLY A 102 8.14 -16.05 -7.61
N ARG A 103 7.84 -14.90 -7.00
CA ARG A 103 8.58 -13.63 -7.15
C ARG A 103 9.74 -13.54 -6.15
N TYR A 104 10.65 -14.51 -6.19
CA TYR A 104 11.68 -14.70 -5.14
C TYR A 104 12.60 -13.48 -4.91
N ARG A 105 13.04 -12.80 -5.96
CA ARG A 105 13.89 -11.60 -5.82
C ARG A 105 13.20 -10.47 -5.06
N LEU A 106 11.90 -10.29 -5.31
CA LEU A 106 11.10 -9.30 -4.61
C LEU A 106 10.86 -9.73 -3.16
N ALA A 107 10.53 -11.00 -2.96
CA ALA A 107 10.34 -11.57 -1.63
C ALA A 107 11.58 -11.36 -0.75
N GLU A 108 12.77 -11.68 -1.29
CA GLU A 108 14.04 -11.48 -0.58
C GLU A 108 14.28 -10.01 -0.26
N LYS A 109 14.04 -9.09 -1.20
CA LYS A 109 14.19 -7.65 -0.96
C LYS A 109 13.26 -7.17 0.16
N MET A 110 12.00 -7.58 0.15
CA MET A 110 11.02 -7.24 1.18
C MET A 110 11.41 -7.82 2.55
N ALA A 111 11.83 -9.08 2.61
CA ALA A 111 12.26 -9.74 3.84
C ALA A 111 13.51 -9.10 4.45
N LYS A 112 14.51 -8.74 3.63
CA LYS A 112 15.69 -8.00 4.09
C LYS A 112 15.31 -6.67 4.71
N GLN A 113 14.50 -5.87 4.00
CA GLN A 113 14.06 -4.58 4.53
C GLN A 113 13.20 -4.69 5.80
N SER A 114 12.35 -5.71 5.90
CA SER A 114 11.58 -5.99 7.12
C SER A 114 12.48 -6.35 8.29
N ARG A 115 13.52 -7.16 8.07
CA ARG A 115 14.44 -7.59 9.12
C ARG A 115 15.34 -6.45 9.58
N ASP A 116 15.76 -5.60 8.65
CA ASP A 116 16.67 -4.48 8.91
C ASP A 116 15.93 -3.22 9.40
N ALA A 117 14.61 -3.33 9.66
CA ALA A 117 13.72 -2.26 10.08
C ALA A 117 14.00 -1.82 11.53
#